data_AF-A0A258MY54-F1
#
_entry.id   AF-A0A258MY54-F1
#
_cell.length_a   1.000
_cell.length_b   1.000
_cell.length_c   1.000
_cell.angle_alpha   90.00
_cell.angle_beta   90.00
_cell.angle_gamma   90.00
#
_symmetry.space_group_name_H-M   'P 1'
#
loop_
_entity.id
_entity.type
_entity.pdbx_description
1 polymer ?
#
loop_
_entity_poly.entity_id
_entity_poly.type
_entity_poly.pdbx_seq_one_letter_code
_entity_poly.pdbx_strand_id
1 'polypeptide(L)'
;MRFGYQIHPVGNMLIVYLFASLYLLVILGLGLLISTYADTQQQAMLISFFLLMIFIMLGGLFTSIDSMPDWVQKLTWLNPVSYFIDVIRLVVLKGSGLSDIKNHIFVIIGFAIFLNSWAVLNYKKTI
;
A
#
# COMPACT_ATOMS: atom_id res chain seq x y z
N MET A 1 -17.75 -7.82 -19.77
CA MET A 1 -16.81 -7.62 -20.91
C MET A 1 -15.88 -8.81 -20.96
N ARG A 2 -15.86 -9.54 -22.07
CA ARG A 2 -15.08 -10.77 -22.27
C ARG A 2 -13.67 -10.40 -22.73
N PHE A 3 -12.63 -10.83 -22.01
CA PHE A 3 -11.24 -10.79 -22.48
C PHE A 3 -10.75 -12.24 -22.64
N GLY A 4 -10.21 -12.55 -23.81
CA GLY A 4 -9.91 -13.90 -24.31
C GLY A 4 -8.66 -14.56 -23.72
N TYR A 5 -8.57 -14.63 -22.39
CA TYR A 5 -7.69 -15.56 -21.69
C TYR A 5 -8.52 -16.21 -20.59
N GLN A 6 -8.55 -17.54 -20.54
CA GLN A 6 -9.26 -18.34 -19.53
C GLN A 6 -8.58 -18.26 -18.15
N ILE A 7 -8.23 -17.05 -17.71
CA ILE A 7 -7.85 -16.77 -16.34
C ILE A 7 -9.09 -16.12 -15.74
N HIS A 8 -10.03 -16.94 -15.28
CA HIS A 8 -10.96 -16.44 -14.29
C HIS A 8 -10.09 -15.96 -13.14
N PRO A 9 -10.17 -14.69 -12.68
CA PRO A 9 -9.68 -14.37 -11.36
C PRO A 9 -10.43 -15.33 -10.44
N VAL A 10 -9.69 -16.32 -9.93
CA VAL A 10 -10.27 -17.40 -9.14
C VAL A 10 -10.84 -16.82 -7.85
N GLY A 11 -10.36 -15.64 -7.45
CA GLY A 11 -10.76 -14.89 -6.29
C GLY A 11 -11.82 -13.83 -6.58
N ASN A 12 -12.59 -13.51 -5.54
CA ASN A 12 -13.64 -12.51 -5.58
C ASN A 12 -13.05 -11.09 -5.75
N MET A 13 -13.28 -10.45 -6.91
CA MET A 13 -12.81 -9.09 -7.19
C MET A 13 -13.25 -8.06 -6.15
N LEU A 14 -14.40 -8.27 -5.47
CA LEU A 14 -14.85 -7.39 -4.39
C LEU A 14 -13.84 -7.30 -3.25
N ILE A 15 -13.08 -8.38 -3.01
CA ILE A 15 -12.04 -8.42 -1.98
C ILE A 15 -10.90 -7.45 -2.34
N VAL A 16 -10.49 -7.43 -3.60
CA VAL A 16 -9.47 -6.49 -4.09
C VAL A 16 -9.97 -5.05 -3.98
N TYR A 17 -11.22 -4.78 -4.37
CA TYR A 17 -11.80 -3.44 -4.24
C TYR A 17 -11.89 -2.97 -2.78
N LEU A 18 -12.30 -3.85 -1.87
CA LEU A 18 -12.36 -3.54 -0.43
C LEU A 18 -10.96 -3.29 0.13
N PHE A 19 -9.98 -4.11 -0.25
CA PHE A 19 -8.60 -3.89 0.18
C PHE A 19 -8.02 -2.60 -0.41
N ALA A 20 -8.32 -2.30 -1.67
CA ALA A 20 -7.90 -1.07 -2.34
C ALA A 20 -8.50 0.17 -1.68
N SER A 21 -9.77 0.14 -1.26
CA SER A 21 -10.37 1.28 -0.55
C SER A 21 -9.72 1.55 0.80
N LEU A 22 -9.35 0.50 1.55
CA LEU A 22 -8.57 0.64 2.79
C LEU A 22 -7.17 1.17 2.52
N TYR A 23 -6.51 0.65 1.49
CA TYR A 23 -5.18 1.10 1.09
C TYR A 23 -5.17 2.56 0.62
N LEU A 24 -6.24 3.04 -0.02
CA LEU A 24 -6.40 4.47 -0.36
C LEU A 24 -6.31 5.36 0.88
N LEU A 25 -6.89 4.95 2.02
CA LEU A 25 -6.79 5.72 3.27
C LEU A 25 -5.34 5.86 3.74
N VAL A 26 -4.52 4.81 3.58
CA VAL A 26 -3.10 4.84 3.91
C VAL A 26 -2.36 5.86 3.04
N ILE A 27 -2.58 5.82 1.72
CA ILE A 27 -1.92 6.71 0.77
C ILE A 27 -2.36 8.16 0.94
N LEU A 28 -3.63 8.39 1.26
CA LEU A 28 -4.13 9.72 1.62
C LEU A 28 -3.44 10.25 2.87
N GLY A 29 -3.33 9.43 3.93
CA GLY A 29 -2.61 9.80 5.16
C GLY A 29 -1.15 10.16 4.90
N LEU A 30 -0.44 9.36 4.10
CA LEU A 30 0.93 9.65 3.68
C LEU A 30 1.04 10.93 2.86
N GLY A 31 0.16 11.13 1.88
CA GLY A 31 0.14 12.34 1.05
C GLY A 31 -0.11 13.60 1.86
N LEU A 32 -1.02 13.53 2.84
CA LEU A 32 -1.30 14.61 3.78
C LEU A 32 -0.06 14.91 4.65
N LEU A 33 0.60 13.88 5.20
CA LEU A 33 1.83 14.06 5.97
C LEU A 33 2.91 14.75 5.13
N ILE A 34 3.18 14.28 3.92
CA ILE A 34 4.17 14.89 3.02
C ILE A 34 3.80 16.36 2.77
N SER A 35 2.51 16.66 2.54
CA SER A 35 2.05 18.03 2.34
C SER A 35 2.19 18.91 3.58
N THR A 36 2.09 18.36 4.80
CA THR A 36 2.28 19.12 6.04
C THR A 36 3.75 19.45 6.33
N TYR A 37 4.69 18.64 5.84
CA TYR A 37 6.12 18.83 6.05
C TYR A 37 6.83 19.55 4.91
N ALA A 38 6.21 19.66 3.74
CA ALA A 38 6.78 20.36 2.60
C ALA A 38 6.41 21.85 2.63
N ASP A 39 7.40 22.72 2.42
CA ASP A 39 7.20 24.17 2.38
C ASP A 39 6.58 24.63 1.06
N THR A 40 6.75 23.83 0.00
CA THR A 40 6.24 24.13 -1.35
C THR A 40 5.61 22.93 -2.03
N GLN A 41 4.69 23.19 -2.96
CA GLN A 41 4.06 22.14 -3.77
C GLN A 41 5.12 21.35 -4.57
N GLN A 42 6.13 22.03 -5.12
CA GLN A 42 7.18 21.36 -5.88
C GLN A 42 8.03 20.42 -5.01
N GLN A 43 8.34 20.81 -3.77
CA GLN A 43 9.01 19.95 -2.81
C GLN A 43 8.16 18.73 -2.44
N ALA A 44 6.86 18.92 -2.19
CA ALA A 44 5.93 17.82 -1.90
C ALA A 44 5.87 16.82 -3.06
N MET A 45 5.84 17.31 -4.31
CA MET A 45 5.85 16.47 -5.51
C MET A 45 7.15 15.66 -5.62
N LEU A 46 8.31 16.27 -5.39
CA LEU A 46 9.60 15.57 -5.43
C LEU A 46 9.69 14.50 -4.33
N ILE A 47 9.32 14.83 -3.09
CA ILE A 47 9.32 13.87 -1.97
C ILE A 47 8.38 12.69 -2.29
N SER A 48 7.17 12.98 -2.77
CA SER A 48 6.20 11.95 -3.15
C SER A 48 6.73 11.04 -4.26
N PHE A 49 7.40 11.62 -5.26
CA PHE A 49 8.01 10.88 -6.36
C PHE A 49 9.12 9.93 -5.87
N PHE A 50 10.04 10.43 -5.03
CA PHE A 50 11.11 9.60 -4.45
C PHE A 50 10.55 8.48 -3.58
N LEU A 51 9.57 8.78 -2.73
CA LEU A 51 8.92 7.77 -1.89
C LEU A 51 8.22 6.70 -2.73
N LEU A 52 7.47 7.10 -3.77
CA LEU A 52 6.81 6.18 -4.67
C LEU A 52 7.81 5.28 -5.39
N MET A 53 8.93 5.82 -5.85
CA MET A 53 9.99 5.02 -6.48
C MET A 53 10.55 3.98 -5.52
N ILE A 54 10.93 4.39 -4.30
CA ILE A 54 11.46 3.48 -3.27
C ILE A 54 10.44 2.40 -2.93
N PHE A 55 9.18 2.78 -2.74
CA PHE A 55 8.11 1.86 -2.37
C PHE A 55 7.79 0.85 -3.47
N ILE A 56 7.83 1.23 -4.74
CA ILE A 56 7.61 0.28 -5.84
C ILE A 56 8.81 -0.67 -5.97
N MET A 57 10.04 -0.15 -5.84
CA MET A 57 11.25 -0.97 -5.92
C MET A 57 11.33 -2.00 -4.79
N LEU A 58 11.01 -1.60 -3.56
CA LEU A 58 11.01 -2.49 -2.38
C LEU A 58 9.72 -3.30 -2.22
N GLY A 59 8.62 -2.87 -2.82
CA GLY A 59 7.27 -3.42 -2.61
C GLY A 59 7.04 -4.81 -3.17
N GLY A 60 8.05 -5.46 -3.74
CA GLY A 60 7.92 -6.81 -4.24
C GLY A 60 7.22 -6.92 -5.61
N LEU A 61 7.06 -5.80 -6.34
CA LEU A 61 6.43 -5.78 -7.66
C LEU A 61 7.30 -6.47 -8.72
N PHE A 62 8.59 -6.12 -8.76
CA PHE A 62 9.54 -6.63 -9.75
C PHE A 62 10.22 -7.92 -9.31
N THR A 63 10.46 -8.09 -8.01
CA THR A 63 11.12 -9.26 -7.42
C THR A 63 10.30 -9.73 -6.24
N SER A 64 10.06 -11.03 -6.08
CA SER A 64 9.38 -11.56 -4.91
C SER A 64 10.15 -11.21 -3.63
N ILE A 65 9.44 -10.80 -2.58
CA ILE A 65 10.04 -10.37 -1.31
C ILE A 65 10.86 -11.51 -0.68
N ASP A 66 10.38 -12.75 -0.82
CA ASP A 66 11.04 -13.97 -0.31
C ASP A 66 12.43 -14.22 -0.92
N SER A 67 12.74 -13.62 -2.07
CA SER A 67 14.04 -13.76 -2.73
C SER A 67 15.05 -12.68 -2.31
N MET A 68 14.63 -11.72 -1.49
CA MET A 68 15.49 -10.64 -1.01
C MET A 68 16.28 -11.06 0.25
N PRO A 69 17.45 -10.46 0.53
CA PRO A 69 18.15 -10.67 1.80
C PRO A 69 17.30 -10.30 3.02
N ASP A 70 17.54 -10.95 4.16
CA ASP A 70 16.73 -10.79 5.38
C ASP A 70 16.59 -9.33 5.86
N TRP A 71 17.63 -8.51 5.67
CA TRP A 71 17.61 -7.11 6.05
C TRP A 71 16.68 -6.27 5.17
N VAL A 72 16.57 -6.60 3.88
CA VAL A 72 15.66 -5.94 2.94
C VAL A 72 14.23 -6.35 3.25
N GLN A 73 13.99 -7.64 3.51
CA GLN A 73 12.66 -8.16 3.83
C GLN A 73 12.04 -7.42 5.03
N LYS A 74 12.84 -7.16 6.07
CA LYS A 74 12.40 -6.39 7.24
C LYS A 74 12.04 -4.95 6.90
N LEU A 75 12.77 -4.31 5.98
CA LEU A 75 12.47 -2.96 5.53
C LEU A 75 11.14 -2.90 4.75
N THR A 76 10.85 -3.95 3.98
CA THR A 76 9.62 -4.10 3.20
C THR A 76 8.36 -4.15 4.08
N TRP A 77 8.48 -4.57 5.35
CA TRP A 77 7.36 -4.56 6.31
C TRP A 77 6.90 -3.14 6.69
N LEU A 78 7.76 -2.14 6.53
CA LEU A 78 7.38 -0.73 6.73
C LEU A 78 6.72 -0.11 5.50
N ASN A 79 6.75 -0.80 4.37
CA ASN A 79 6.24 -0.31 3.10
C ASN A 79 4.80 -0.82 2.88
N PRO A 80 3.78 0.05 2.96
CA PRO A 80 2.39 -0.36 2.78
C PRO A 80 2.09 -0.87 1.36
N VAL A 81 2.87 -0.45 0.35
CA VAL A 81 2.71 -0.87 -1.04
C VAL A 81 2.96 -2.37 -1.20
N SER A 82 3.87 -2.94 -0.40
CA SER A 82 4.19 -4.37 -0.38
C SER A 82 2.97 -5.23 -0.10
N TYR A 83 2.20 -4.85 0.93
CA TYR A 83 0.98 -5.57 1.33
C TYR A 83 -0.09 -5.51 0.23
N PHE A 84 -0.18 -4.41 -0.51
CA PHE A 84 -1.10 -4.28 -1.64
C PHE A 84 -0.74 -5.20 -2.81
N ILE A 85 0.55 -5.26 -3.16
CA ILE A 85 1.05 -6.15 -4.21
C ILE A 85 0.82 -7.61 -3.83
N ASP A 86 1.10 -7.98 -2.57
CA ASP A 86 0.89 -9.35 -2.09
C ASP A 86 -0.59 -9.75 -2.09
N VAL A 87 -1.51 -8.87 -1.67
CA VAL A 87 -2.96 -9.16 -1.71
C VAL A 87 -3.46 -9.31 -3.14
N ILE A 88 -3.03 -8.46 -4.07
CA ILE A 88 -3.35 -8.63 -5.50
C ILE A 88 -2.87 -10.00 -5.97
N ARG A 89 -1.63 -10.38 -5.64
CA ARG A 89 -1.04 -11.66 -6.03
C ARG A 89 -1.84 -12.84 -5.46
N LEU A 90 -2.21 -12.79 -4.17
CA LEU A 90 -2.98 -13.84 -3.51
C LEU A 90 -4.39 -13.98 -4.11
N VAL A 91 -5.12 -12.88 -4.28
CA VAL A 91 -6.52 -12.94 -4.75
C VAL A 91 -6.61 -13.23 -6.25
N VAL A 92 -5.76 -12.60 -7.06
CA VAL A 92 -5.82 -12.74 -8.53
C VAL A 92 -5.20 -14.06 -8.99
N LEU A 93 -4.06 -14.47 -8.42
CA LEU A 93 -3.34 -15.68 -8.88
C LEU A 93 -3.73 -16.95 -8.12
N LYS A 94 -3.98 -16.87 -6.81
CA LYS A 94 -4.31 -18.05 -5.99
C LYS A 94 -5.80 -18.22 -5.69
N GLY A 95 -6.61 -17.22 -6.02
CA GLY A 95 -8.04 -17.24 -5.69
C GLY A 95 -8.34 -17.19 -4.19
N SER A 96 -7.41 -16.66 -3.40
CA SER A 96 -7.52 -16.58 -1.95
C SER A 96 -8.78 -15.81 -1.51
N GLY A 97 -9.39 -16.29 -0.42
CA GLY A 97 -10.58 -15.70 0.16
C GLY A 97 -10.26 -14.61 1.19
N LEU A 98 -11.31 -14.07 1.81
CA LEU A 98 -11.16 -13.01 2.84
C LEU A 98 -10.36 -13.49 4.05
N SER A 99 -10.46 -14.79 4.37
CA SER A 99 -9.76 -15.41 5.50
C SER A 99 -8.25 -15.40 5.34
N ASP A 100 -7.74 -15.58 4.12
CA ASP A 100 -6.31 -15.66 3.82
C ASP A 100 -5.64 -14.28 3.90
N ILE A 101 -6.38 -13.23 3.55
CA ILE A 101 -5.86 -11.85 3.55
C ILE A 101 -6.19 -11.09 4.83
N LYS A 102 -6.85 -11.72 5.82
CA LYS A 102 -7.28 -11.06 7.07
C LYS A 102 -6.12 -10.37 7.79
N ASN A 103 -4.96 -11.03 7.84
CA ASN A 103 -3.76 -10.45 8.44
C ASN A 103 -3.28 -9.19 7.71
N HIS A 104 -3.34 -9.19 6.37
CA HIS A 104 -2.97 -8.03 5.55
C HIS A 104 -3.94 -6.87 5.77
N ILE A 105 -5.24 -7.16 5.91
CA ILE A 105 -6.27 -6.17 6.21
C ILE A 105 -5.97 -5.51 7.56
N PHE A 106 -5.69 -6.28 8.61
CA PHE A 106 -5.37 -5.71 9.93
C PHE A 106 -4.14 -4.81 9.89
N VAL A 107 -3.09 -5.22 9.17
CA VAL A 107 -1.87 -4.42 9.04
C VAL A 107 -2.15 -3.11 8.31
N ILE A 108 -2.87 -3.14 7.17
CA ILE A 108 -3.25 -1.93 6.43
C ILE A 108 -4.17 -1.01 7.24
N ILE A 109 -5.12 -1.56 8.01
CA ILE A 109 -5.95 -0.76 8.91
C ILE A 109 -5.08 -0.10 9.99
N GLY A 110 -4.12 -0.82 10.56
CA GLY A 110 -3.15 -0.27 11.50
C GLY A 110 -2.36 0.90 10.90
N PHE A 111 -1.84 0.73 9.69
CA PHE A 111 -1.18 1.81 8.94
C PHE A 111 -2.13 2.98 8.66
N ALA A 112 -3.37 2.72 8.25
CA ALA A 112 -4.33 3.76 7.95
C ALA A 112 -4.63 4.60 9.18
N ILE A 113 -4.92 3.96 10.32
CA ILE A 113 -5.16 4.66 11.59
C ILE A 113 -3.92 5.45 12.02
N PHE A 114 -2.75 4.82 11.99
CA PHE A 114 -1.51 5.45 12.42
C PHE A 114 -1.15 6.69 11.59
N LEU A 115 -1.10 6.54 10.27
CA LEU A 115 -0.71 7.61 9.36
C LEU A 115 -1.76 8.73 9.32
N ASN A 116 -3.05 8.41 9.31
CA ASN A 116 -4.08 9.45 9.32
C ASN A 116 -4.15 10.15 10.69
N SER A 117 -3.99 9.43 11.81
CA SER A 117 -3.94 10.07 13.12
C SER A 117 -2.74 10.99 13.23
N TRP A 118 -1.57 10.54 12.77
CA TRP A 118 -0.38 11.39 12.70
C TRP A 118 -0.64 12.61 11.79
N ALA A 119 -1.20 12.40 10.59
CA ALA A 119 -1.54 13.48 9.67
C ALA A 119 -2.42 14.53 10.34
N VAL A 120 -3.48 14.09 11.03
CA VAL A 120 -4.44 14.97 11.74
C VAL A 120 -3.77 15.72 12.90
N LEU A 121 -2.91 15.05 13.68
CA LEU A 121 -2.21 15.68 14.81
C LEU A 121 -1.20 16.74 14.32
N ASN A 122 -0.50 16.47 13.23
CA ASN A 122 0.39 17.44 12.59
C ASN A 122 -0.37 18.52 11.80
N TYR A 123 -1.66 18.31 11.52
CA TYR A 123 -2.45 19.20 10.67
C TYR A 123 -2.70 20.59 11.28
N LYS A 124 -2.29 20.87 12.52
CA LYS A 124 -2.49 22.18 13.15
C LYS A 124 -1.39 22.55 14.17
N LYS A 125 -0.47 23.40 13.75
CA LYS A 125 -0.12 24.69 14.43
C LYS A 125 0.44 25.69 13.41
N THR A 126 -0.37 26.07 12.42
CA THR A 126 -0.19 27.37 11.75
C THR A 126 -1.32 28.27 12.27
N ILE A 127 -1.09 28.82 13.47
CA ILE A 127 -1.76 30.04 13.96
C ILE A 127 -0.71 31.13 13.86
#